data_AF-A0A2W5UV44-F1
#
_entry.id   AF-A0A2W5UV44-F1
#
_cell.length_a   1.000
_cell.length_b   1.000
_cell.length_c   1.000
_cell.angle_alpha   90.00
_cell.angle_beta   90.00
_cell.angle_gamma   90.00
#
_symmetry.space_group_name_H-M   'P 1'
#
loop_
_entity.id
_entity.type
_entity.pdbx_description
1 polymer ?
#
loop_
_entity_poly.entity_id
_entity_poly.type
_entity_poly.pdbx_seq_one_letter_code
_entity_poly.pdbx_strand_id
1 'polypeptide(L)'
;MGGSVNLTEAVSLGAGVFAQSSPATGPRGFGEEALAMVGGTFGVRTLTVLPLKDRDRPIALSFTLALRYAADLGRVQGLVFDFTDARAAGTSNAVFHELVPYVGSSVRF
;
A
#
# COMPACT_ATOMS: atom_id res chain seq x y z
N MET A 1 -1.23 11.99 1.06
CA MET A 1 -1.46 12.97 -0.03
C MET A 1 -1.27 12.27 -1.36
N GLY A 2 -2.00 12.64 -2.40
CA GLY A 2 -1.82 12.03 -3.72
C GLY A 2 -2.51 12.83 -4.81
N GLY A 3 -2.23 12.47 -6.06
CA GLY A 3 -2.77 13.10 -7.24
C GLY A 3 -2.76 12.16 -8.43
N SER A 4 -3.49 12.56 -9.47
CA SER A 4 -3.53 11.82 -10.73
C SER A 4 -3.41 12.78 -11.90
N VAL A 5 -2.81 12.31 -12.98
CA VAL A 5 -2.69 13.02 -14.25
C VAL A 5 -3.22 12.15 -15.38
N ASN A 6 -4.04 12.74 -16.25
CA ASN A 6 -4.45 12.10 -17.49
C ASN A 6 -3.32 12.29 -18.51
N LEU A 7 -2.72 11.19 -18.97
CA LEU A 7 -1.76 11.24 -20.08
C LEU A 7 -2.50 11.37 -21.41
N THR A 8 -3.64 10.70 -21.51
CA THR A 8 -4.58 10.76 -22.62
C THR A 8 -6.02 10.65 -22.09
N GLU A 9 -7.01 10.73 -22.96
CA GLU A 9 -8.42 10.43 -22.60
C GLU A 9 -8.61 8.97 -22.13
N ALA A 10 -7.73 8.08 -22.58
CA ALA A 10 -7.79 6.65 -22.31
C ALA A 10 -6.85 6.19 -21.19
N VAL A 11 -5.87 7.01 -20.78
CA VAL A 11 -4.83 6.59 -19.82
C VAL A 11 -4.60 7.67 -18.78
N SER A 12 -4.66 7.27 -17.51
CA SER A 12 -4.35 8.13 -16.37
C SER A 12 -3.35 7.45 -15.44
N LEU A 13 -2.39 8.21 -14.92
CA LEU A 13 -1.48 7.79 -13.86
C LEU A 13 -1.90 8.40 -12.54
N GLY A 14 -1.74 7.65 -11.45
CA GLY A 14 -1.96 8.10 -10.09
C GLY A 14 -0.72 7.83 -9.25
N ALA A 15 -0.40 8.76 -8.35
CA ALA A 15 0.64 8.55 -7.35
C ALA A 15 0.23 9.20 -6.03
N GLY A 16 0.72 8.64 -4.93
CA GLY A 16 0.46 9.17 -3.61
C GLY A 16 1.53 8.76 -2.62
N VAL A 17 1.62 9.51 -1.54
CA VAL A 17 2.47 9.24 -0.38
C VAL A 17 1.63 9.24 0.88
N PHE A 18 2.00 8.41 1.83
CA PHE A 18 1.34 8.32 3.13
C PHE A 18 2.38 8.12 4.21
N ALA A 19 2.03 8.56 5.42
CA ALA A 19 2.79 8.32 6.62
C ALA A 19 1.81 8.11 7.76
N GLN A 20 2.12 7.17 8.64
CA GLN A 20 1.38 6.90 9.86
C GLN A 20 2.37 6.85 11.02
N SER A 21 2.12 7.67 12.03
CA SER A 21 2.97 7.72 13.21
C SER A 21 2.76 6.48 14.08
N SER A 22 3.82 6.06 14.77
CA SER A 22 3.74 5.04 15.81
C SER A 22 3.16 5.60 17.10
N PRO A 23 2.67 4.73 18.01
CA PRO A 23 2.40 5.11 19.39
C PRO A 23 3.66 5.71 20.04
N ALA A 24 3.51 6.84 20.75
CA ALA A 24 4.63 7.52 21.41
C ALA A 24 5.29 6.65 22.50
N THR A 25 4.54 5.70 23.06
CA THR A 25 5.04 4.74 24.02
C THR A 25 5.55 3.51 23.26
N GLY A 26 6.82 3.18 23.44
CA GLY A 26 7.41 1.96 22.88
C GLY A 26 6.72 0.69 23.40
N PRO A 27 7.03 -0.48 22.80
CA PRO A 27 6.42 -1.74 23.18
C PRO A 27 6.72 -2.05 24.67
N ARG A 28 5.69 -2.44 25.41
CA ARG A 28 5.68 -2.71 26.85
C ARG A 28 5.53 -4.20 27.16
N GLY A 29 5.05 -4.99 26.20
CA GLY A 29 4.80 -6.42 26.31
C GLY A 29 5.28 -7.21 25.11
N PHE A 30 5.46 -8.51 25.30
CA PHE A 30 5.81 -9.44 24.22
C PHE A 30 4.74 -9.44 23.12
N GLY A 31 5.17 -9.32 21.86
CA GLY A 31 4.26 -9.20 20.71
C GLY A 31 3.72 -7.79 20.47
N GLU A 32 4.14 -6.81 21.27
CA GLU A 32 3.85 -5.41 20.98
C GLU A 32 4.86 -4.82 19.98
N GLU A 33 4.34 -3.93 19.13
CA GLU A 33 5.06 -3.27 18.07
C GLU A 33 4.83 -1.75 18.14
N ALA A 34 5.91 -0.98 18.03
CA ALA A 34 5.84 0.46 17.85
C ALA A 34 6.51 0.82 16.53
N LEU A 35 5.73 0.73 15.45
CA LEU A 35 6.19 0.94 14.08
C LEU A 35 5.58 2.22 13.50
N ALA A 36 6.43 3.06 12.95
CA ALA A 36 6.03 4.21 12.15
C ALA A 36 6.09 3.78 10.69
N MET A 37 5.00 3.98 9.96
CA MET A 37 4.88 3.57 8.56
C MET A 37 5.08 4.78 7.67
N VAL A 38 5.91 4.64 6.64
CA VAL A 38 6.01 5.61 5.53
C VAL A 38 5.95 4.86 4.21
N GLY A 39 5.26 5.43 3.23
CA GLY A 39 5.06 4.71 1.99
C GLY A 39 4.49 5.54 0.87
N GLY A 40 4.29 4.85 -0.26
CA GLY A 40 3.78 5.43 -1.47
C GLY A 40 2.91 4.47 -2.26
N THR A 41 2.17 5.05 -3.18
CA THR A 41 1.34 4.35 -4.15
C THR A 41 1.65 4.87 -5.54
N PHE A 42 1.62 3.99 -6.52
CA PHE A 42 1.68 4.32 -7.93
C PHE A 42 0.68 3.45 -8.67
N GLY A 43 -0.01 4.01 -9.65
CA GLY A 43 -0.96 3.23 -10.44
C GLY A 43 -1.21 3.81 -11.82
N VAL A 44 -1.68 2.93 -12.70
CA VAL A 44 -2.14 3.24 -14.04
C VAL A 44 -3.58 2.78 -14.16
N ARG A 45 -4.40 3.62 -14.77
CA ARG A 45 -5.76 3.28 -15.17
C ARG A 45 -5.91 3.48 -16.66
N THR A 46 -6.50 2.50 -17.33
CA THR A 46 -6.89 2.55 -18.73
C THR A 46 -8.41 2.59 -18.85
N LEU A 47 -8.90 3.31 -19.85
CA LEU A 47 -10.31 3.46 -20.19
C LEU A 47 -10.49 3.07 -21.66
N THR A 48 -11.44 2.19 -21.94
CA THR A 48 -11.81 1.76 -23.29
C THR A 48 -13.29 2.05 -23.50
N VAL A 49 -13.60 2.85 -24.52
CA VAL A 49 -14.97 3.19 -24.90
C VAL A 49 -15.37 2.32 -26.09
N LEU A 50 -16.38 1.50 -25.90
CA LEU A 50 -16.92 0.60 -26.92
C LEU A 50 -18.22 1.20 -27.49
N PRO A 51 -18.22 1.68 -28.75
CA PRO A 51 -19.45 2.09 -29.41
C PRO A 51 -20.31 0.86 -29.67
N LEU A 52 -21.60 0.95 -29.38
CA LEU A 52 -22.55 -0.11 -29.63
C LEU A 52 -23.45 0.28 -30.80
N LYS A 53 -23.55 -0.60 -31.80
CA LYS A 53 -24.35 -0.35 -33.00
C LYS A 53 -25.85 -0.17 -32.70
N ASP A 54 -26.34 -0.83 -31.64
CA ASP A 54 -27.75 -0.88 -31.27
C ASP A 54 -28.08 -0.12 -29.97
N ARG A 55 -27.19 0.77 -29.49
CA ARG A 55 -27.47 1.64 -28.33
C ARG A 55 -27.00 3.07 -28.55
N ASP A 56 -27.79 4.01 -28.03
CA ASP A 56 -27.47 5.44 -28.03
C ASP A 56 -26.33 5.81 -27.08
N ARG A 57 -25.93 4.91 -26.16
CA ARG A 57 -24.86 5.15 -25.19
C ARG A 57 -23.74 4.12 -25.33
N PRO A 58 -22.47 4.55 -25.43
CA PRO A 58 -21.33 3.65 -25.48
C PRO A 58 -21.10 3.02 -24.10
N ILE A 59 -20.49 1.84 -24.08
CA ILE A 59 -20.01 1.21 -22.84
C ILE A 59 -18.59 1.67 -22.56
N ALA A 60 -18.31 2.09 -21.33
CA ALA A 60 -16.97 2.43 -20.89
C ALA A 60 -16.43 1.35 -19.94
N LEU A 61 -15.34 0.70 -20.34
CA LEU A 61 -14.59 -0.26 -19.53
C LEU A 61 -13.38 0.46 -18.94
N SER A 62 -13.12 0.30 -17.64
CA SER A 62 -11.84 0.74 -17.09
C SER A 62 -11.13 -0.36 -16.34
N PHE A 63 -9.81 -0.39 -16.48
CA PHE A 63 -8.92 -1.31 -15.80
C PHE A 63 -7.86 -0.51 -15.06
N THR A 64 -7.57 -0.89 -13.82
CA THR A 64 -6.60 -0.21 -12.96
C THR A 64 -5.61 -1.23 -12.43
N LEU A 65 -4.33 -0.93 -12.55
CA LEU A 65 -3.25 -1.61 -11.85
C LEU A 65 -2.55 -0.60 -10.97
N ALA A 66 -2.44 -0.88 -9.67
CA ALA A 66 -1.72 -0.04 -8.73
C ALA A 66 -0.81 -0.88 -7.84
N LEU A 67 0.20 -0.23 -7.29
CA LEU A 67 1.18 -0.80 -6.38
C LEU A 67 1.30 0.12 -5.18
N ARG A 68 1.20 -0.46 -3.99
CA ARG A 68 1.54 0.21 -2.74
C ARG A 68 2.85 -0.37 -2.23
N TYR A 69 3.73 0.51 -1.80
CA TYR A 69 4.92 0.16 -1.04
C TYR A 69 4.89 0.88 0.30
N ALA A 70 5.19 0.17 1.38
CA ALA A 70 5.36 0.73 2.71
C ALA A 70 6.65 0.23 3.35
N ALA A 71 7.28 1.08 4.14
CA ALA A 71 8.37 0.74 5.03
C ALA A 71 7.94 1.07 6.47
N ASP A 72 7.89 0.05 7.30
CA ASP A 72 7.61 0.18 8.73
C ASP A 72 8.93 0.23 9.49
N LEU A 73 9.14 1.30 10.24
CA LEU A 73 10.35 1.58 10.97
C LEU A 73 10.04 1.65 12.46
N GLY A 74 10.71 0.84 13.26
CA GLY A 74 10.56 0.99 14.70
C GLY A 74 11.11 -0.17 15.51
N ARG A 75 10.41 -0.46 16.60
CA ARG A 75 10.85 -1.46 17.58
C ARG A 75 9.79 -2.52 17.76
N VAL A 76 10.24 -3.76 17.83
CA VAL A 76 9.42 -4.93 18.14
C VAL A 76 9.98 -5.59 19.39
N GLN A 77 9.09 -5.98 20.30
CA GLN A 77 9.47 -6.76 21.48
C GLN A 77 9.25 -8.25 21.21
N GLY A 78 10.34 -9.00 21.14
CA GLY A 78 10.34 -10.42 20.75
C GLY A 78 11.23 -11.29 21.63
N LEU A 79 11.28 -12.59 21.32
CA LEU A 79 12.22 -13.51 21.95
C LEU A 79 13.58 -13.37 21.28
N VAL A 80 14.61 -13.08 22.07
CA VAL A 80 15.99 -13.13 21.61
C VAL A 80 16.51 -14.51 22.00
N PHE A 81 16.74 -15.37 20.99
CA PHE A 81 17.34 -16.67 21.22
C PHE A 81 18.85 -16.55 21.15
N ASP A 82 19.51 -16.61 22.30
CA ASP A 82 20.94 -16.81 22.41
C ASP A 82 21.18 -18.27 22.85
N PHE A 83 21.91 -19.04 22.04
CA PHE A 83 22.21 -20.46 22.30
C PHE A 83 23.11 -20.66 23.54
N THR A 84 23.63 -19.59 24.11
CA THR A 84 24.47 -19.57 25.31
C THR A 84 23.75 -19.04 26.55
N ASP A 85 22.65 -18.29 26.40
CA ASP A 85 21.88 -17.76 27.53
C ASP A 85 20.42 -17.51 27.10
N ALA A 86 19.49 -18.40 27.50
CA ALA A 86 18.08 -18.27 27.13
C ALA A 86 17.40 -17.16 27.94
N ARG A 87 17.68 -15.89 27.61
CA ARG A 87 17.03 -14.73 28.23
C ARG A 87 15.73 -14.37 27.53
N ALA A 88 14.70 -14.16 28.33
CA ALA A 88 13.37 -13.76 27.90
C ALA A 88 13.32 -12.27 27.51
N ALA A 89 12.63 -12.00 26.40
CA ALA A 89 12.13 -10.71 25.93
C ALA A 89 13.15 -9.55 25.81
N GLY A 90 13.51 -9.23 24.56
CA GLY A 90 14.28 -8.03 24.21
C GLY A 90 13.55 -7.17 23.19
N THR A 91 13.78 -5.85 23.21
CA THR A 91 13.35 -4.95 22.13
C THR A 91 14.43 -4.88 21.07
N SER A 92 14.09 -5.22 19.83
CA SER A 92 14.98 -5.03 18.67
C SER A 92 14.43 -3.93 17.77
N ASN A 93 15.34 -3.21 17.11
CA ASN A 93 14.96 -2.40 15.96
C ASN A 93 14.56 -3.35 14.82
N ALA A 94 13.51 -2.99 14.10
CA ALA A 94 13.01 -3.74 12.96
C ALA A 94 12.66 -2.77 11.84
N VAL A 95 12.87 -3.25 10.61
CA VAL A 95 12.41 -2.60 9.39
C VAL A 95 11.62 -3.63 8.60
N PHE A 96 10.34 -3.38 8.36
CA PHE A 96 9.51 -4.22 7.49
C PHE A 96 9.24 -3.49 6.18
N HIS A 97 9.22 -4.26 5.10
CA HIS A 97 8.90 -3.77 3.76
C HIS A 97 7.64 -4.48 3.29
N GLU A 98 6.60 -3.71 2.99
CA GLU A 98 5.33 -4.21 2.46
C GLU A 98 5.23 -3.81 0.98
N LEU A 99 4.86 -4.76 0.12
CA LEU A 99 4.56 -4.51 -1.28
C LEU A 99 3.21 -5.15 -1.64
N VAL A 100 2.24 -4.32 -2.01
CA VAL A 100 0.86 -4.77 -2.27
C VAL A 100 0.40 -4.34 -3.66
N PRO A 101 0.14 -5.30 -4.57
CA PRO A 101 -0.50 -4.99 -5.84
C PRO A 101 -2.02 -4.87 -5.67
N TYR A 102 -2.62 -3.95 -6.43
CA TYR A 102 -4.06 -3.78 -6.55
C TYR A 102 -4.47 -3.87 -8.02
N VAL A 103 -5.51 -4.66 -8.28
CA VAL A 103 -6.13 -4.76 -9.61
C VAL A 103 -7.60 -4.41 -9.46
N GLY A 104 -8.08 -3.54 -10.33
CA GLY A 104 -9.48 -3.13 -10.35
C GLY A 104 -10.01 -3.09 -11.77
N SER A 105 -11.30 -3.36 -11.92
CA SER A 105 -12.01 -3.20 -13.19
C SER A 105 -13.40 -2.64 -12.94
N SER A 106 -13.89 -1.83 -13.86
CA SER A 106 -15.28 -1.34 -13.82
C SER A 106 -15.88 -1.22 -15.20
N VAL A 107 -17.21 -1.32 -15.26
CA VAL A 107 -18.02 -1.15 -16.46
C VAL A 107 -19.04 -0.06 -16.18
N ARG A 108 -19.18 0.90 -17.09
CA ARG A 108 -20.17 1.98 -17.00
C ARG A 108 -21.03 1.99 -18.27
N PHE A 109 -22.33 2.15 -18.08
CA PHE A 109 -23.38 2.19 -19.10
C PHE A 109 -23.92 3.62 -19.30
#